data_AF-A0A4U9W4H8-F1
#
_entry.id   AF-A0A4U9W4H8-F1
#
_cell.length_a   1.000
_cell.length_b   1.000
_cell.length_c   1.000
_cell.angle_alpha   90.00
_cell.angle_beta   90.00
_cell.angle_gamma   90.00
#
_symmetry.space_group_name_H-M   'P 1'
#
loop_
_entity.id
_entity.type
_entity.pdbx_description
1 polymer ?
#
loop_
_entity_poly.entity_id
_entity_poly.type
_entity_poly.pdbx_seq_one_letter_code
_entity_poly.pdbx_strand_id
1 'polypeptide(L)' 'MENNKSIIEILDDSYKGYLAEEGKWLNEGFKNIFVDGEPSRENLKTPIYLMLPEDIREHVDKLLGV' A
#
# COMPACT_ATOMS: atom_id res chain seq x y z
N MET A 1 11.43 17.03 14.68
CA MET A 1 10.47 16.86 13.58
C MET A 1 10.36 15.37 13.35
N GLU A 2 9.44 14.72 14.06
CA GLU A 2 9.19 13.29 13.90
C GLU A 2 8.38 13.12 12.62
N ASN A 3 9.03 12.68 11.54
CA ASN A 3 8.37 12.27 10.31
C ASN A 3 7.70 10.90 10.54
N ASN A 4 6.67 10.85 11.38
CA ASN A 4 5.83 9.66 11.53
C ASN A 4 4.81 9.62 10.38
N LYS A 5 5.29 9.43 9.14
CA LYS A 5 4.40 9.05 8.04
C LYS A 5 3.94 7.62 8.29
N SER A 6 2.64 7.36 8.19
CA SER A 6 2.09 6.01 8.21
C SER A 6 2.57 5.20 6.99
N ILE A 7 2.54 3.87 7.08
CA ILE A 7 2.89 2.98 5.95
C ILE A 7 2.08 3.34 4.70
N ILE A 8 0.79 3.66 4.87
CA ILE A 8 -0.11 4.05 3.77
C ILE A 8 0.38 5.34 3.12
N GLU A 9 0.71 6.37 3.90
CA GLU A 9 1.23 7.64 3.35
C GLU A 9 2.57 7.46 2.64
N ILE A 10 3.44 6.57 3.14
CA ILE A 10 4.71 6.24 2.48
C ILE A 10 4.44 5.60 1.11
N LEU A 11 3.50 4.65 1.04
CA LEU A 11 3.15 3.97 -0.20
C LEU A 11 2.46 4.92 -1.19
N ASP A 12 1.48 5.70 -0.75
CA ASP A 12 0.76 6.65 -1.62
C ASP A 12 1.71 7.71 -2.21
N ASP A 13 2.64 8.24 -1.42
CA ASP A 13 3.64 9.22 -1.88
C ASP A 13 4.65 8.58 -2.85
N SER A 14 5.13 7.37 -2.54
CA SER A 14 6.11 6.64 -3.36
C SER A 14 5.54 6.22 -4.72
N TYR A 15 4.24 5.89 -4.77
CA TYR A 15 3.59 5.31 -5.94
C TYR A 15 2.45 6.17 -6.49
N LYS A 16 2.48 7.49 -6.23
CA LYS A 16 1.49 8.44 -6.77
C LYS A 16 1.30 8.35 -8.28
N GLY A 17 2.37 8.07 -9.03
CA GLY A 17 2.33 7.89 -10.48
C GLY A 17 1.52 6.65 -10.88
N TYR A 18 1.83 5.52 -10.24
CA TYR A 18 1.06 4.29 -10.40
C TYR A 18 -0.42 4.51 -10.04
N LEU A 19 -0.73 5.12 -8.90
CA LEU A 19 -2.11 5.42 -8.49
C LEU A 19 -2.86 6.30 -9.49
N ALA A 20 -2.16 7.22 -10.16
CA ALA A 20 -2.74 8.10 -11.18
C ALA A 20 -2.97 7.44 -12.54
N GLU A 21 -2.42 6.24 -12.78
CA GLU A 21 -2.49 5.52 -14.06
C GLU A 21 -3.05 4.11 -13.85
N GLU A 22 -2.17 3.13 -13.65
CA GLU A 22 -2.52 1.70 -13.57
C GLU A 22 -3.27 1.34 -12.28
N GLY A 23 -2.98 2.03 -11.19
CA GLY A 23 -3.51 1.79 -9.84
C GLY A 23 -4.85 2.44 -9.53
N LYS A 24 -5.54 3.07 -10.50
CA LYS A 24 -6.83 3.75 -10.29
C LYS A 24 -7.90 2.86 -9.66
N TRP A 25 -7.82 1.55 -9.90
CA TRP A 25 -8.73 0.55 -9.33
C TRP A 25 -8.64 0.45 -7.79
N LEU A 26 -7.56 0.94 -7.18
CA LEU A 26 -7.43 1.02 -5.73
C LEU A 26 -8.35 2.08 -5.10
N ASN A 27 -8.88 3.03 -5.88
CA ASN A 27 -9.81 4.10 -5.49
C ASN A 27 -9.31 5.03 -4.37
N GLU A 28 -9.11 4.51 -3.15
CA GLU A 28 -8.58 5.21 -1.97
C GLU A 28 -7.09 4.94 -1.75
N GLY A 29 -6.33 4.71 -2.81
CA GLY A 29 -4.89 4.43 -2.74
C GLY A 29 -4.54 3.13 -2.00
N PHE A 30 -3.37 3.09 -1.38
CA PHE A 30 -2.90 1.91 -0.66
C PHE A 30 -3.67 1.64 0.63
N LYS A 31 -4.50 2.56 1.13
CA LYS A 31 -5.43 2.23 2.20
C LYS A 31 -6.34 1.06 1.83
N ASN A 32 -6.73 0.95 0.56
CA ASN A 32 -7.68 -0.07 0.11
C ASN A 32 -7.08 -1.50 0.10
N ILE A 33 -5.76 -1.66 0.19
CA ILE A 33 -5.15 -2.99 0.30
C ILE A 33 -5.26 -3.57 1.72
N PHE A 34 -5.75 -2.80 2.69
CA PHE A 34 -5.92 -3.20 4.08
C PHE A 34 -7.39 -3.22 4.52
N VAL A 35 -7.74 -4.13 5.42
CA VAL A 35 -9.03 -4.16 6.14
C VAL A 35 -9.08 -2.93 7.05
N ASP A 36 -10.18 -2.18 6.96
CA ASP A 36 -10.43 -0.91 7.68
C ASP A 36 -9.34 0.17 7.52
N GLY A 37 -8.43 0.00 6.56
CA GLY A 37 -7.28 0.88 6.36
C GLY A 37 -6.21 0.77 7.44
N GLU A 38 -6.16 -0.34 8.18
CA GLU A 38 -5.16 -0.56 9.22
C GLU A 38 -3.95 -1.34 8.65
N PRO A 39 -2.76 -0.72 8.53
CA PRO A 39 -1.62 -1.33 7.86
C PRO A 39 -0.94 -2.40 8.73
N SER A 40 -1.39 -3.64 8.59
CA SER A 40 -0.78 -4.83 9.20
C SER A 40 -0.86 -6.00 8.22
N ARG A 41 -0.04 -7.03 8.44
CA ARG A 41 -0.08 -8.25 7.62
C ARG A 41 -1.38 -9.02 7.78
N GLU A 42 -1.95 -9.02 8.99
CA GLU A 42 -3.22 -9.68 9.29
C GLU A 42 -4.40 -9.00 8.59
N ASN A 43 -4.31 -7.68 8.39
CA ASN A 43 -5.33 -6.90 7.70
C ASN A 43 -5.08 -6.80 6.19
N LEU A 44 -4.06 -7.44 5.64
CA LEU A 44 -3.78 -7.38 4.21
C LEU A 44 -4.88 -8.13 3.42
N LYS A 45 -5.59 -7.43 2.53
CA LYS A 45 -6.54 -8.05 1.62
C LYS A 45 -5.78 -8.79 0.52
N THR A 46 -5.44 -10.06 0.78
CA THR A 46 -4.60 -10.89 -0.11
C THR A 46 -4.99 -10.83 -1.60
N PRO A 47 -6.29 -10.89 -1.99
CA PRO A 47 -6.66 -10.81 -3.40
C PRO A 47 -6.24 -9.48 -4.06
N ILE A 48 -6.38 -8.37 -3.34
CA ILE A 48 -6.01 -7.03 -3.82
C ILE A 48 -4.49 -6.90 -3.85
N TYR A 49 -3.81 -7.30 -2.78
CA TYR A 49 -2.35 -7.25 -2.72
C TYR A 49 -1.70 -8.04 -3.86
N LEU A 50 -2.20 -9.24 -4.19
CA LEU A 50 -1.66 -10.07 -5.28
C LEU A 50 -1.89 -9.49 -6.69
N MET A 51 -2.78 -8.51 -6.84
CA MET A 51 -2.97 -7.79 -8.10
C MET A 51 -1.95 -6.65 -8.28
N LEU A 52 -1.21 -6.29 -7.23
CA LEU A 52 -0.17 -5.27 -7.33
C LEU A 52 1.06 -5.80 -8.11
N PRO A 53 1.77 -4.91 -8.83
CA PRO A 53 3.10 -5.20 -9.36
C PRO A 53 4.04 -5.76 -8.28
N GLU A 54 4.98 -6.62 -8.71
CA GLU A 54 5.89 -7.31 -7.80
C GLU A 54 6.75 -6.36 -6.97
N ASP A 55 7.29 -5.30 -7.58
CA ASP A 55 8.10 -4.29 -6.91
C ASP A 55 7.32 -3.53 -5.82
N ILE A 56 6.02 -3.29 -6.04
CA ILE A 56 5.15 -2.66 -5.06
C ILE A 56 4.87 -3.62 -3.90
N ARG A 57 4.63 -4.90 -4.21
CA ARG A 57 4.43 -5.95 -3.18
C ARG A 57 5.65 -6.10 -2.27
N GLU A 58 6.85 -6.15 -2.85
CA GLU A 58 8.10 -6.22 -2.09
C GLU A 58 8.30 -5.00 -1.17
N HIS A 59 7.92 -3.81 -1.64
CA HIS A 59 8.00 -2.60 -0.82
C HIS A 59 6.98 -2.61 0.33
N VAL A 60 5.76 -3.08 0.09
CA VAL A 60 4.75 -3.29 1.14
C VAL A 60 5.28 -4.26 2.20
N ASP A 61 5.83 -5.40 1.79
CA ASP A 61 6.39 -6.41 2.70
C ASP A 61 7.52 -5.82 3.57
N LYS A 62 8.44 -5.07 2.95
CA LYS A 62 9.51 -4.39 3.67
C LYS A 62 8.99 -3.41 4.73
N LEU A 63 7.93 -2.65 4.43
CA LEU A 63 7.34 -1.70 5.37
C LEU A 63 6.57 -2.40 6.50
N LEU A 64 6.00 -3.58 6.24
CA LEU A 64 5.36 -4.43 7.24
C LEU A 64 6.35 -5.25 8.08
N GLY A 65 7.64 -5.25 7.72
CA GLY A 65 8.70 -5.93 8.47
C GLY A 65 8.76 -7.44 8.25
N VAL A 66 8.45 -7.90 7.04
CA VAL A 66 8.37 -9.32 6.67
C VAL A 66 9.30 -9.72 5.54
#